data_AF-A0A847PUY9-F1
#
_entry.id   AF-A0A847PUY9-F1
#
_cell.length_a   1.000
_cell.length_b   1.000
_cell.length_c   1.000
_cell.angle_alpha   90.00
_cell.angle_beta   90.00
_cell.angle_gamma   90.00
#
_symmetry.space_group_name_H-M   'P 1'
#
loop_
_entity.id
_entity.type
_entity.pdbx_description
1 polymer ?
#
loop_
_entity_poly.entity_id
_entity_poly.type
_entity_poly.pdbx_seq_one_letter_code
_entity_poly.pdbx_strand_id
1 'polypeptide(L)' 'MDPTHAEIVKGFALKLFDELMQDHGLGPRERLQLQTAAILHEAGRFVDNRSHHKHSFYLIANSEVFGLSRE' A
#
# COMPACT_ATOMS: atom_id res chain seq x y z
N MET A 1 -10.95 8.73 0.46
CA MET A 1 -10.61 7.30 0.60
C MET A 1 -11.89 6.54 0.84
N ASP A 2 -12.21 5.58 -0.03
CA ASP A 2 -13.34 4.66 0.16
C ASP A 2 -12.83 3.37 0.83
N PRO A 3 -13.27 3.06 2.07
CA PRO A 3 -12.84 1.84 2.77
C PRO A 3 -13.18 0.55 2.00
N THR A 4 -14.32 0.51 1.30
CA THR A 4 -14.71 -0.66 0.51
C THR A 4 -13.77 -0.84 -0.68
N HIS A 5 -13.45 0.26 -1.37
CA HIS A 5 -12.46 0.23 -2.45
C HIS A 5 -11.08 -0.23 -1.95
N ALA A 6 -10.60 0.33 -0.84
CA ALA A 6 -9.31 -0.02 -0.25
C ALA A 6 -9.22 -1.51 0.12
N GLU A 7 -10.30 -2.09 0.68
CA GLU A 7 -10.38 -3.51 1.02
C GLU A 7 -10.31 -4.41 -0.23
N ILE A 8 -11.01 -4.04 -1.30
CA ILE A 8 -10.97 -4.77 -2.58
C ILE A 8 -9.56 -4.73 -3.19
N VAL A 9 -8.94 -3.54 -3.25
CA VAL A 9 -7.58 -3.37 -3.78
C VAL A 9 -6.57 -4.17 -2.96
N LYS A 10 -6.66 -4.12 -1.62
CA LYS A 10 -5.85 -4.94 -0.72
C LYS A 10 -6.01 -6.43 -1.01
N GLY A 11 -7.24 -6.90 -1.16
CA GLY A 11 -7.53 -8.31 -1.46
C GLY A 11 -6.87 -8.78 -2.75
N PHE A 12 -7.01 -8.02 -3.83
CA PHE A 12 -6.37 -8.36 -5.11
C PHE A 12 -4.85 -8.25 -5.06
N ALA A 13 -4.30 -7.21 -4.43
CA ALA A 13 -2.86 -7.03 -4.32
C ALA A 13 -2.19 -8.18 -3.56
N LEU A 14 -2.77 -8.60 -2.44
CA LEU A 14 -2.25 -9.73 -1.65
C LEU A 14 -2.40 -11.06 -2.39
N LYS A 15 -3.51 -11.26 -3.11
CA LYS A 15 -3.69 -12.45 -3.94
C LYS A 15 -2.59 -12.55 -5.02
N LEU A 16 -2.32 -11.46 -5.72
CA LEU A 16 -1.26 -11.42 -6.74
C LEU A 16 0.13 -11.66 -6.13
N PHE A 17 0.41 -11.08 -4.96
CA PHE A 17 1.66 -11.33 -4.23
C PHE A 17 1.81 -12.82 -3.87
N ASP A 18 0.77 -13.43 -3.32
CA ASP A 18 0.80 -14.83 -2.91
C ASP A 18 0.92 -15.76 -4.14
N GLU A 19 0.28 -15.43 -5.27
CA GLU A 19 0.37 -16.18 -6.54
C GLU A 19 1.73 -16.04 -7.24
N LEU A 20 2.42 -14.91 -7.09
CA LEU A 20 3.72 -14.64 -7.71
C LEU A 20 4.92 -14.95 -6.79
N MET A 21 4.68 -15.59 -5.65
CA MET A 21 5.72 -15.85 -4.64
C MET A 21 6.94 -16.58 -5.21
N GLN A 22 6.74 -17.50 -6.15
CA GLN A 22 7.83 -18.25 -6.80
C GLN A 22 8.73 -17.37 -7.68
N ASP A 23 8.19 -16.26 -8.22
CA ASP A 23 8.92 -15.37 -9.12
C ASP A 23 9.69 -14.30 -8.37
N HIS A 24 9.09 -13.70 -7.33
CA HIS A 24 9.70 -12.55 -6.64
C HIS A 24 10.45 -12.93 -5.35
N GLY A 25 10.14 -14.07 -4.71
CA GLY A 25 10.84 -14.55 -3.52
C GLY A 25 10.80 -13.60 -2.31
N LEU A 26 9.77 -12.76 -2.22
CA LEU A 26 9.64 -11.72 -1.19
C LEU A 26 8.93 -12.28 0.04
N GLY A 27 9.21 -11.70 1.21
CA GLY A 27 8.81 -12.25 2.50
C GLY A 27 7.62 -11.54 3.16
N PRO A 28 7.37 -11.86 4.43
CA PRO A 28 6.27 -11.26 5.21
C PRO A 28 6.35 -9.74 5.34
N ARG A 29 7.57 -9.18 5.32
CA ARG A 29 7.80 -7.74 5.44
C ARG A 29 7.29 -7.01 4.20
N GLU A 30 7.65 -7.45 3.01
CA GLU A 30 7.20 -6.85 1.76
C GLU A 30 5.70 -7.04 1.55
N ARG A 31 5.16 -8.18 2.01
CA ARG A 31 3.72 -8.42 2.04
C ARG A 31 2.98 -7.40 2.92
N LEU A 32 3.54 -7.07 4.09
CA LEU A 32 2.99 -6.04 4.99
C LEU A 32 3.10 -4.62 4.39
N GLN A 33 4.21 -4.32 3.71
CA GLN A 33 4.38 -3.07 2.97
C GLN A 33 3.32 -2.93 1.87
N LEU A 34 3.11 -3.99 1.08
CA LEU A 34 2.09 -4.03 0.03
C LEU A 34 0.68 -3.87 0.59
N GLN A 35 0.37 -4.57 1.68
CA GLN A 35 -0.92 -4.45 2.37
C GLN A 35 -1.18 -3.00 2.80
N THR A 36 -0.18 -2.37 3.43
CA THR A 36 -0.28 -0.99 3.88
C THR A 36 -0.44 -0.03 2.71
N ALA A 37 0.36 -0.19 1.66
CA ALA A 37 0.29 0.64 0.46
C ALA A 37 -1.09 0.53 -0.20
N ALA A 38 -1.64 -0.69 -0.31
CA ALA A 38 -2.97 -0.93 -0.87
C ALA A 38 -4.08 -0.27 -0.04
N ILE A 39 -3.97 -0.28 1.30
CA ILE A 39 -4.92 0.44 2.16
C ILE A 39 -4.81 1.96 1.95
N LEU A 40 -3.60 2.50 1.88
CA LEU A 40 -3.36 3.95 1.88
C LEU A 40 -3.25 4.60 0.50
N HIS A 41 -3.42 3.85 -0.60
CA HIS A 41 -3.11 4.31 -1.95
C HIS A 41 -3.90 5.56 -2.40
N GLU A 42 -5.07 5.84 -1.81
CA GLU A 42 -5.87 7.03 -2.09
C GLU A 42 -5.74 8.16 -1.06
N ALA A 43 -4.88 8.04 -0.04
CA ALA A 43 -4.71 9.05 1.01
C ALA A 43 -4.31 10.43 0.43
N GLY A 44 -3.56 10.45 -0.67
CA GLY A 44 -3.17 11.66 -1.36
C GLY A 44 -4.34 12.48 -1.94
N ARG A 45 -5.54 11.89 -2.10
CA ARG A 45 -6.73 12.65 -2.55
C ARG A 45 -7.21 13.68 -1.54
N PHE A 46 -6.82 13.56 -0.28
CA PHE A 46 -7.06 14.59 0.74
C PHE A 46 -6.14 15.81 0.58
N VAL A 47 -5.07 15.70 -0.22
CA VAL A 47 -4.18 16.81 -0.57
C VAL A 47 -4.62 17.44 -1.89
N ASP A 48 -4.64 16.64 -2.96
CA ASP A 48 -5.11 17.02 -4.29
C ASP A 48 -5.46 15.73 -5.06
N ASN A 49 -6.51 15.76 -5.89
CA ASN A 49 -6.81 14.69 -6.82
C ASN A 49 -5.75 14.56 -7.92
N ARG A 50 -5.15 15.67 -8.34
CA ARG A 50 -4.09 15.68 -9.36
C ARG A 50 -2.85 15.02 -8.77
N SER A 51 -2.33 14.00 -9.46
CA SER A 51 -1.16 13.25 -9.00
C SER A 51 -1.30 12.66 -7.58
N HIS A 52 -2.52 12.33 -7.13
CA HIS A 52 -2.77 11.83 -5.77
C HIS A 52 -1.88 10.64 -5.38
N HIS A 53 -1.49 9.76 -6.30
CA HIS A 53 -0.56 8.66 -6.04
C HIS A 53 0.81 9.15 -5.52
N LYS A 54 1.31 10.32 -5.99
CA LYS A 54 2.54 10.94 -5.48
C LYS A 54 2.34 11.49 -4.08
N HIS A 55 1.19 12.09 -3.81
CA HIS A 55 0.83 12.57 -2.48
C HIS A 55 0.66 11.40 -1.50
N SER A 56 0.00 10.31 -1.91
CA SER A 56 -0.09 9.08 -1.12
C SER A 56 1.28 8.52 -0.81
N PHE A 57 2.16 8.40 -1.82
CA PHE A 57 3.54 7.97 -1.60
C PHE A 57 4.26 8.88 -0.60
N TYR A 58 4.20 10.20 -0.78
CA TYR A 58 4.84 11.15 0.12
C TYR A 58 4.34 11.02 1.56
N LEU A 59 3.02 10.89 1.75
CA LEU A 59 2.41 10.71 3.06
C LEU A 59 2.85 9.39 3.70
N ILE A 60 2.79 8.27 2.98
CA ILE A 60 3.18 6.95 3.49
C ILE A 60 4.67 6.94 3.83
N ALA A 61 5.52 7.46 2.93
CA ALA A 61 6.96 7.48 3.12
C ALA A 61 7.40 8.40 4.26
N ASN A 62 6.60 9.42 4.61
CA ASN A 62 6.93 10.38 5.65
C ASN A 62 6.15 10.24 6.96
N SER A 63 5.17 9.35 7.01
CA SER A 63 4.43 9.06 8.24
C SER A 63 5.08 7.91 9.00
N GLU A 64 5.05 7.99 10.32
CA GLU A 64 5.33 6.82 11.14
C GLU A 64 4.15 5.86 11.04
N VAL A 65 4.32 4.77 10.29
CA VAL A 65 3.34 3.70 10.22
C VAL A 65 3.82 2.57 11.12
N PHE A 66 3.10 2.32 12.21
CA PHE A 66 3.42 1.24 13.15
C PHE A 66 3.50 -0.11 12.41
N GLY A 67 4.59 -0.86 12.60
CA GLY A 67 4.87 -2.09 11.87
C GLY A 67 5.64 -1.91 10.55
N LEU A 68 5.89 -0.67 10.12
CA LEU A 68 6.75 -0.32 8.99
C LEU A 68 7.84 0.66 9.45
N SER A 69 8.87 0.15 10.13
CA SER A 69 10.07 0.95 10.41
C SER A 69 10.85 1.20 9.11
N ARG A 70 11.36 2.42 8.97
CA ARG A 70 12.39 2.73 7.96
C ARG A 70 13.66 1.99 8.38
N GLU A 71 13.96 0.89 7.70
CA GLU A 71 15.29 0.28 7.75
C GLU A 71 16.24 1.07 6.86
#